data_AF-A0AAW0G5J9-F1
#
_entry.id   AF-A0AAW0G5J9-F1
#
_cell.length_a   1.000
_cell.length_b   1.000
_cell.length_c   1.000
_cell.angle_alpha   90.00
_cell.angle_beta   90.00
_cell.angle_gamma   90.00
#
_symmetry.space_group_name_H-M   'P 1'
#
loop_
_entity.id
_entity.type
_entity.pdbx_description
1 polymer ?
#
loop_
_entity_poly.entity_id
_entity_poly.type
_entity_poly.pdbx_seq_one_letter_code
_entity_poly.pdbx_strand_id
1 'polypeptide(L)'
;MAIKSLEDEVQELRRRIISAVSNVNDIHPVLERELLEALETLPPLLDAEREARFDVLTMTIETCLFKLSLMRARAQNTLYNHRSATNPEATMVKALTAVHRKLQQKKEVQQSEERELDRQIKEYEDVMKMVDGRGRGGFGQVVEDMVRTKKDIEECRRDLRRLGWTGD
;
A
#
# COMPACT_ATOMS: atom_id res chain seq x y z
N MET A 1 85.06 36.59 14.62
CA MET A 1 84.19 36.63 13.42
C MET A 1 82.87 35.88 13.63
N ALA A 2 82.86 34.71 14.28
CA ALA A 2 81.64 33.92 14.49
C ALA A 2 80.51 34.65 15.26
N ILE A 3 80.84 35.45 16.28
CA ILE A 3 79.84 36.19 17.08
C ILE A 3 79.11 37.25 16.24
N LYS A 4 79.82 37.97 15.36
CA LYS A 4 79.21 38.98 14.47
C LYS A 4 78.29 38.35 13.43
N SER A 5 78.69 37.19 12.88
CA SER A 5 77.83 36.42 11.95
C SER A 5 76.54 35.97 12.62
N LEU A 6 76.62 35.53 13.89
CA LEU A 6 75.44 35.11 14.66
C LEU A 6 74.53 36.31 14.99
N GLU A 7 75.11 37.47 15.29
CA GLU A 7 74.36 38.72 15.53
C GLU A 7 73.61 39.17 14.26
N ASP A 8 74.24 39.08 13.09
CA ASP A 8 73.62 39.45 11.82
C ASP A 8 72.47 38.49 11.44
N GLU A 9 72.63 37.18 11.67
CA GLU A 9 71.57 36.18 11.46
C GLU A 9 70.37 36.40 12.40
N VAL A 10 70.63 36.70 13.68
CA VAL A 10 69.57 37.01 14.66
C VAL A 10 68.84 38.30 14.29
N GLN A 11 69.56 39.32 13.78
CA GLN A 11 68.92 40.54 13.31
C GLN A 11 68.05 40.32 12.06
N GLU A 12 68.50 39.48 11.13
CA GLU A 12 67.73 39.16 9.94
C GLU A 12 66.47 38.33 10.27
N LEU A 13 66.58 37.34 11.16
CA LEU A 13 65.43 36.60 11.68
C LEU A 13 64.45 37.53 12.40
N ARG A 14 64.96 38.46 13.22
CA ARG A 14 64.13 39.46 13.90
C ARG A 14 63.39 40.35 12.91
N ARG A 15 64.06 40.83 11.86
CA ARG A 15 63.42 41.64 10.79
C ARG A 15 62.32 40.86 10.08
N ARG A 16 62.57 39.60 9.74
CA ARG A 16 61.57 38.72 9.12
C ARG A 16 60.36 38.48 10.00
N ILE A 17 60.56 38.23 11.29
CA ILE A 17 59.47 38.04 12.26
C ILE A 17 58.65 39.35 12.39
N ILE A 18 59.31 40.50 12.51
CA ILE A 18 58.61 41.79 12.60
C ILE A 18 57.80 42.05 11.32
N SER A 19 58.36 41.79 10.14
CA SER A 19 57.64 41.94 8.88
C SER A 19 56.45 40.98 8.78
N ALA A 20 56.61 39.72 9.15
CA ALA A 20 55.52 38.75 9.14
C ALA A 20 54.40 39.13 10.12
N VAL A 21 54.75 39.59 11.33
CA VAL A 21 53.78 40.08 12.32
C VAL A 21 53.06 41.33 11.83
N SER A 22 53.76 42.27 11.18
CA SER A 22 53.13 43.44 10.57
C SER A 22 52.15 43.03 9.48
N ASN A 23 52.56 42.14 8.57
CA ASN A 23 51.69 41.67 7.50
C ASN A 23 50.45 40.94 8.04
N VAL A 24 50.59 40.13 9.09
CA VAL A 24 49.45 39.48 9.74
C VAL A 24 48.52 40.50 10.38
N ASN A 25 49.07 41.51 11.08
CA ASN A 25 48.28 42.57 11.69
C ASN A 25 47.56 43.45 10.66
N ASP A 26 48.12 43.60 9.46
CA ASP A 26 47.52 44.39 8.39
C ASP A 26 46.44 43.59 7.63
N ILE A 27 46.65 42.29 7.42
CA ILE A 27 45.71 41.42 6.68
C ILE A 27 44.50 41.03 7.54
N HIS A 28 44.71 40.79 8.84
CA HIS A 28 43.64 40.34 9.74
C HIS A 28 42.40 41.25 9.77
N PRO A 29 42.50 42.59 9.94
CA PRO A 29 41.33 43.47 9.97
C PRO A 29 40.65 43.59 8.60
N VAL A 30 41.40 43.41 7.51
CA VAL A 30 40.81 43.40 6.15
C VAL A 30 39.94 42.16 5.98
N LEU A 31 40.45 40.99 6.37
CA LEU A 31 39.71 39.73 6.29
C LEU A 31 38.49 39.74 7.22
N GLU A 32 38.63 40.26 8.44
CA GLU A 32 37.53 40.38 9.40
C GLU A 32 36.42 41.27 8.85
N ARG A 33 36.78 42.42 8.27
CA ARG A 33 35.82 43.32 7.63
C ARG A 33 35.13 42.68 6.43
N GLU A 34 35.86 42.01 5.54
CA GLU A 34 35.28 41.31 4.39
C GLU A 34 34.34 40.17 4.84
N LEU A 35 34.70 39.47 5.92
CA LEU A 35 33.86 38.41 6.49
C LEU A 35 32.59 38.98 7.11
N LEU A 36 32.69 40.10 7.85
CA LEU A 36 31.52 40.80 8.40
C LEU A 36 30.61 41.31 7.28
N GLU A 37 31.17 41.91 6.24
CA GLU A 37 30.41 42.37 5.07
C GLU A 37 29.70 41.21 4.36
N ALA A 38 30.40 40.08 4.18
CA ALA A 38 29.80 38.87 3.61
C ALA A 38 28.69 38.29 4.51
N LEU A 39 28.89 38.28 5.83
CA LEU A 39 27.90 37.82 6.80
C LEU A 39 26.69 38.75 6.92
N GLU A 40 26.86 40.05 6.68
CA GLU A 40 25.76 41.02 6.68
C GLU A 40 24.97 40.99 5.38
N THR A 41 25.60 40.71 4.24
CA THR A 41 24.98 40.84 2.92
C THR A 41 24.40 39.53 2.39
N LEU A 42 25.07 38.40 2.59
CA LEU A 42 24.70 37.14 1.95
C LEU A 42 23.46 36.47 2.57
N PRO A 43 23.35 36.37 3.92
CA PRO A 43 22.19 35.75 4.56
C PRO A 43 20.85 36.43 4.24
N PRO A 44 20.69 37.77 4.34
CA PRO A 44 19.38 38.38 4.09
C PRO A 44 18.95 38.24 2.63
N LEU A 45 19.88 38.23 1.68
CA LEU A 45 19.56 37.99 0.28
C LEU A 45 19.05 36.56 0.06
N LEU A 46 19.74 35.58 0.65
CA LEU A 46 19.36 34.16 0.54
C LEU A 46 18.04 33.88 1.25
N ASP A 47 17.83 34.50 2.41
CA ASP A 47 16.61 34.32 3.19
C ASP A 47 15.41 34.98 2.51
N ALA A 48 15.57 36.16 1.92
CA ALA A 48 14.52 36.78 1.11
C ALA A 48 14.14 35.94 -0.12
N GLU A 49 15.12 35.35 -0.81
CA GLU A 49 14.84 34.42 -1.92
C GLU A 49 14.10 33.17 -1.45
N ARG A 50 14.50 32.61 -0.31
CA ARG A 50 13.85 31.44 0.29
C ARG A 50 12.42 31.74 0.71
N GLU A 51 12.19 32.87 1.38
CA GLU A 51 10.87 33.32 1.80
C GLU A 51 9.94 33.49 0.60
N ALA A 52 10.38 34.21 -0.43
CA ALA A 52 9.59 34.36 -1.66
C ALA A 52 9.25 33.03 -2.33
N ARG A 53 10.20 32.07 -2.34
CA ARG A 53 9.95 30.72 -2.87
C ARG A 53 8.95 29.94 -2.02
N PHE A 54 9.03 30.04 -0.70
CA PHE A 54 8.10 29.39 0.22
C PHE A 54 6.70 29.99 0.10
N ASP A 55 6.57 31.29 -0.06
CA ASP A 55 5.29 31.96 -0.28
C ASP A 55 4.62 31.50 -1.57
N VAL A 56 5.38 31.47 -2.67
CA VAL A 56 4.87 30.99 -3.96
C VAL A 56 4.44 29.53 -3.87
N LEU A 57 5.24 28.68 -3.21
CA LEU A 57 4.89 27.27 -3.01
C LEU A 57 3.62 27.12 -2.17
N THR A 58 3.53 27.84 -1.05
CA THR A 58 2.37 27.82 -0.16
C THR A 58 1.11 28.27 -0.90
N MET A 59 1.17 29.40 -1.61
CA MET A 59 0.07 29.92 -2.41
C MET A 59 -0.35 28.93 -3.52
N THR A 60 0.61 28.20 -4.11
CA THR A 60 0.33 27.17 -5.11
C THR A 60 -0.39 25.98 -4.49
N ILE A 61 0.07 25.50 -3.33
CA ILE A 61 -0.56 24.40 -2.59
C ILE A 61 -1.99 24.80 -2.19
N GLU A 62 -2.18 25.98 -1.61
CA GLU A 62 -3.49 26.49 -1.24
C GLU A 62 -4.42 26.59 -2.46
N THR A 63 -3.94 27.14 -3.57
CA THR A 63 -4.70 27.23 -4.82
C THR A 63 -5.10 25.83 -5.34
N CYS A 64 -4.20 24.85 -5.26
CA CYS A 64 -4.50 23.47 -5.62
C CYS A 64 -5.55 22.85 -4.69
N LEU A 65 -5.46 23.08 -3.38
CA LEU A 65 -6.46 22.62 -2.41
C LEU A 65 -7.83 23.28 -2.65
N PHE A 66 -7.86 24.57 -2.99
CA PHE A 66 -9.08 25.26 -3.42
C PHE A 66 -9.67 24.65 -4.70
N LYS A 67 -8.83 24.36 -5.70
CA LYS A 67 -9.29 23.70 -6.94
C LYS A 67 -9.85 22.30 -6.67
N LEU A 68 -9.18 21.50 -5.84
CA LEU A 68 -9.63 20.17 -5.47
C LEU A 68 -10.94 20.19 -4.69
N SER A 69 -11.07 21.11 -3.72
CA SER A 69 -12.31 21.26 -2.97
C SER A 69 -13.48 21.70 -3.86
N LEU A 70 -13.24 22.60 -4.82
CA LEU A 70 -14.22 22.99 -5.84
C LEU A 70 -14.61 21.81 -6.75
N MET A 71 -13.63 21.04 -7.24
CA MET A 71 -13.90 19.86 -8.06
C MET A 71 -14.73 18.83 -7.29
N ARG A 72 -14.39 18.58 -6.03
CA ARG A 72 -15.16 17.70 -5.14
C ARG A 72 -16.59 18.19 -4.96
N ALA A 73 -16.79 19.49 -4.69
CA ALA A 73 -18.11 20.08 -4.53
C ALA A 73 -18.94 19.98 -5.82
N ARG A 74 -18.33 20.24 -6.98
CA ARG A 74 -18.98 20.07 -8.29
C ARG A 74 -19.35 18.63 -8.57
N ALA A 75 -18.43 17.69 -8.34
CA ALA A 75 -18.70 16.27 -8.52
C ALA A 75 -19.83 15.79 -7.59
N GLN A 76 -19.82 16.21 -6.33
CA GLN A 76 -20.88 15.89 -5.40
C GLN A 76 -22.23 16.47 -5.82
N ASN A 77 -22.25 17.72 -6.33
CA ASN A 77 -23.47 18.34 -6.83
C ASN A 77 -24.00 17.62 -8.08
N THR A 78 -23.11 17.30 -9.03
CA THR A 78 -23.46 16.60 -10.27
C THR A 78 -23.85 15.14 -10.06
N LEU A 79 -23.29 14.46 -9.07
CA LEU A 79 -23.62 13.05 -8.82
C LEU A 79 -24.80 12.92 -7.86
N TYR A 80 -24.77 13.60 -6.73
CA TYR A 80 -25.75 13.36 -5.66
C TYR A 80 -26.89 14.36 -5.64
N ASN A 81 -26.69 15.59 -6.10
CA ASN A 81 -27.73 16.62 -6.10
C ASN A 81 -28.26 16.93 -7.51
N HIS A 82 -27.88 16.14 -8.52
CA HIS A 82 -28.40 16.32 -9.86
C HIS A 82 -29.89 16.03 -9.87
N ARG A 83 -30.65 17.04 -10.29
CA ARG A 83 -32.09 17.00 -10.47
C ARG A 83 -32.35 16.88 -11.96
N SER A 84 -33.03 15.82 -12.38
CA SER A 84 -33.48 15.69 -13.76
C SER A 84 -34.45 16.82 -14.08
N ALA A 85 -34.30 17.43 -15.27
CA ALA A 85 -35.21 18.48 -15.75
C ALA A 85 -36.66 17.99 -15.84
N THR A 86 -36.86 16.70 -16.10
CA THR A 86 -38.18 16.06 -16.24
C THR A 86 -38.77 15.63 -14.90
N ASN A 87 -37.93 15.34 -13.90
CA ASN A 87 -38.38 14.96 -12.57
C ASN A 87 -37.37 15.44 -11.49
N PRO A 88 -37.59 16.60 -10.87
CA PRO A 88 -36.66 17.19 -9.91
C PRO A 88 -36.56 16.39 -8.59
N GLU A 89 -37.54 15.53 -8.31
CA GLU A 89 -37.55 14.66 -7.14
C GLU A 89 -36.77 13.36 -7.35
N ALA A 90 -36.41 13.01 -8.60
CA ALA A 90 -35.64 11.82 -8.94
C ALA A 90 -34.14 12.10 -8.80
N THR A 91 -33.66 12.08 -7.55
CA THR A 91 -32.25 12.29 -7.22
C THR A 91 -31.48 10.97 -7.19
N MET A 92 -30.20 10.98 -7.59
CA MET A 92 -29.31 9.81 -7.52
C MET A 92 -29.27 9.18 -6.11
N VAL A 93 -29.33 10.00 -5.05
CA VAL A 93 -29.44 9.54 -3.66
C VAL A 93 -30.67 8.65 -3.46
N LYS A 94 -31.83 9.05 -3.98
CA LYS A 94 -33.06 8.24 -3.89
C LYS A 94 -32.97 6.96 -4.72
N ALA A 95 -32.29 7.02 -5.88
CA ALA A 95 -32.04 5.81 -6.68
C ALA A 95 -31.13 4.83 -5.93
N LEU A 96 -30.05 5.31 -5.32
CA LEU A 96 -29.13 4.50 -4.52
C LEU A 96 -29.81 3.88 -3.30
N THR A 97 -30.62 4.65 -2.56
CA THR A 97 -31.35 4.10 -1.41
C THR A 97 -32.41 3.08 -1.84
N ALA A 98 -33.09 3.29 -2.97
CA ALA A 98 -34.03 2.33 -3.53
C ALA A 98 -33.34 1.01 -3.95
N VAL A 99 -32.18 1.10 -4.61
CA VAL A 99 -31.37 -0.07 -4.98
C VAL A 99 -30.86 -0.79 -3.75
N HIS A 100 -30.34 -0.05 -2.76
CA HIS A 100 -29.87 -0.63 -1.50
C HIS A 100 -30.97 -1.37 -0.76
N ARG A 101 -32.17 -0.78 -0.65
CA ARG A 101 -33.34 -1.43 -0.06
C ARG A 101 -33.72 -2.71 -0.82
N LYS A 102 -33.69 -2.68 -2.16
CA LYS A 102 -33.98 -3.86 -2.99
C LYS A 102 -32.95 -4.97 -2.79
N LEU A 103 -31.67 -4.63 -2.64
CA LEU A 103 -30.61 -5.59 -2.33
C LEU A 103 -30.78 -6.19 -0.94
N GLN A 104 -31.15 -5.38 0.06
CA GLN A 104 -31.42 -5.86 1.42
C GLN A 104 -32.60 -6.84 1.44
N GLN A 105 -33.69 -6.53 0.75
CA GLN A 105 -34.82 -7.44 0.60
C GLN A 105 -34.41 -8.76 -0.08
N LYS A 106 -33.62 -8.70 -1.15
CA LYS A 106 -33.09 -9.91 -1.80
C LYS A 106 -32.22 -10.75 -0.87
N LYS A 107 -31.39 -10.10 -0.05
CA LYS A 107 -30.56 -10.78 0.94
C LYS A 107 -31.41 -11.53 1.96
N GLU A 108 -32.48 -10.91 2.47
CA GLU A 108 -33.39 -11.55 3.43
C GLU A 108 -34.11 -12.76 2.81
N VAL A 109 -34.56 -12.64 1.56
CA VAL A 109 -35.17 -13.75 0.82
C VAL A 109 -34.18 -14.89 0.65
N GLN A 110 -32.96 -14.60 0.17
CA GLN A 110 -31.92 -15.63 0.01
C GLN A 110 -31.56 -16.31 1.33
N GLN A 111 -31.49 -15.57 2.43
CA GLN A 111 -31.25 -16.17 3.75
C GLN A 111 -32.40 -17.08 4.20
N SER A 112 -33.65 -16.76 3.84
CA SER A 112 -34.78 -17.65 4.13
C SER A 112 -34.77 -18.91 3.28
N GLU A 113 -34.39 -18.79 2.00
CA GLU A 113 -34.23 -19.92 1.08
C GLU A 113 -33.08 -20.84 1.53
N GLU A 114 -31.94 -20.26 1.93
CA GLU A 114 -30.78 -21.01 2.44
C GLU A 114 -31.15 -21.83 3.69
N ARG A 115 -31.88 -21.23 4.64
CA ARG A 115 -32.37 -21.96 5.84
C ARG A 115 -33.31 -23.10 5.52
N GLU A 116 -34.17 -22.93 4.52
CA GLU A 116 -35.09 -23.98 4.08
C GLU A 116 -34.34 -25.12 3.39
N LEU A 117 -33.37 -24.79 2.53
CA LEU A 117 -32.51 -25.77 1.90
C LEU A 117 -31.65 -26.54 2.92
N ASP A 118 -31.08 -25.86 3.91
CA ASP A 118 -30.34 -26.49 5.00
C ASP A 118 -31.22 -27.47 5.78
N ARG A 119 -32.50 -27.12 6.00
CA ARG A 119 -33.47 -28.01 6.63
C ARG A 119 -33.71 -29.27 5.80
N GLN A 120 -33.95 -29.10 4.49
CA GLN A 120 -34.17 -30.22 3.58
C GLN A 120 -32.94 -31.11 3.48
N ILE A 121 -31.74 -30.53 3.40
CA ILE A 121 -30.47 -31.28 3.42
C ILE A 121 -30.38 -32.10 4.70
N LYS A 122 -30.67 -31.50 5.85
CA LYS A 122 -30.66 -32.23 7.13
C LYS A 122 -31.67 -33.38 7.17
N GLU A 123 -32.87 -33.17 6.63
CA GLU A 123 -33.88 -34.23 6.52
C GLU A 123 -33.39 -35.38 5.61
N TYR A 124 -32.77 -35.07 4.47
CA TYR A 124 -32.16 -36.07 3.60
C TYR A 124 -30.99 -36.80 4.27
N GLU A 125 -30.13 -36.08 4.98
CA GLU A 125 -29.05 -36.68 5.76
C GLU A 125 -29.59 -37.61 6.85
N ASP A 126 -30.66 -37.22 7.53
CA ASP A 126 -31.27 -38.04 8.58
C ASP A 126 -31.92 -39.30 7.99
N VAL A 127 -32.56 -39.21 6.81
CA VAL A 127 -33.05 -40.39 6.07
C VAL A 127 -31.90 -41.28 5.63
N MET A 128 -30.81 -40.73 5.08
CA MET A 128 -29.62 -41.52 4.72
C MET A 128 -29.02 -42.19 5.96
N LYS A 129 -28.89 -41.48 7.08
CA LYS A 129 -28.44 -42.04 8.36
C LYS A 129 -29.38 -43.13 8.88
N MET A 130 -30.69 -43.06 8.64
CA MET A 130 -31.63 -44.13 9.01
C MET A 130 -31.48 -45.36 8.10
N VAL A 131 -31.28 -45.16 6.80
CA VAL A 131 -30.94 -46.24 5.86
C VAL A 131 -29.60 -46.89 6.23
N ASP A 132 -28.65 -46.10 6.74
CA ASP A 132 -27.33 -46.55 7.18
C ASP A 132 -27.26 -46.97 8.67
N GLY A 133 -28.33 -46.81 9.46
CA GLY A 133 -28.23 -46.69 10.92
C GLY A 133 -29.10 -47.63 11.77
N ARG A 134 -28.72 -48.91 11.83
CA ARG A 134 -28.70 -49.71 13.09
C ARG A 134 -27.73 -50.91 13.05
N GLY A 135 -26.86 -50.95 12.06
CA GLY A 135 -25.82 -51.96 11.88
C GLY A 135 -25.37 -51.89 10.43
N ARG A 136 -24.07 -51.65 10.21
CA ARG A 136 -23.32 -51.79 8.94
C ARG A 136 -24.25 -52.01 7.72
N GLY A 137 -24.83 -50.92 7.21
CA GLY A 137 -25.91 -50.97 6.22
C GLY A 137 -25.50 -51.69 4.94
N GLY A 138 -26.42 -52.48 4.38
CA GLY A 138 -26.16 -53.35 3.23
C GLY A 138 -25.60 -52.63 2.00
N PHE A 139 -25.82 -51.33 1.84
CA PHE A 139 -25.22 -50.57 0.74
C PHE A 139 -23.70 -50.38 0.91
N GLY A 140 -23.24 -50.08 2.13
CA GLY A 140 -21.80 -50.04 2.44
C GLY A 140 -21.15 -51.41 2.27
N GLN A 141 -21.83 -52.48 2.68
CA GLN A 141 -21.34 -53.85 2.47
C GLN A 141 -21.33 -54.26 0.98
N VAL A 142 -22.34 -53.88 0.20
CA VAL A 142 -22.36 -54.11 -1.26
C VAL A 142 -21.24 -53.35 -1.95
N VAL A 143 -20.93 -52.12 -1.52
CA VAL A 143 -19.80 -51.37 -2.05
C VAL A 143 -18.47 -52.04 -1.65
N GLU A 144 -18.30 -52.46 -0.39
CA GLU A 144 -17.12 -53.21 0.06
C GLU A 144 -16.95 -54.54 -0.72
N ASP A 145 -18.02 -55.32 -0.88
CA ASP A 145 -18.01 -56.61 -1.59
C ASP A 145 -17.78 -56.44 -3.09
N MET A 146 -18.30 -55.37 -3.69
CA MET A 146 -18.04 -55.02 -5.10
C MET A 146 -16.57 -54.62 -5.30
N VAL A 147 -15.98 -53.86 -4.36
CA VAL A 147 -14.56 -53.52 -4.41
C VAL A 147 -13.70 -54.77 -4.26
N ARG A 148 -14.08 -55.69 -3.37
CA ARG A 148 -13.39 -56.95 -3.16
C ARG A 148 -13.44 -57.86 -4.40
N THR A 149 -14.63 -58.08 -4.95
CA THR A 149 -14.81 -58.90 -6.17
C THR A 149 -14.07 -58.31 -7.37
N LYS A 150 -14.04 -56.98 -7.54
CA LYS A 150 -13.21 -56.35 -8.58
C LYS A 150 -11.73 -56.64 -8.41
N LYS A 151 -11.22 -56.57 -7.17
CA LYS A 151 -9.82 -56.91 -6.87
C LYS A 151 -9.54 -58.38 -7.17
N ASP A 152 -10.42 -59.29 -6.77
CA ASP A 152 -10.28 -60.72 -7.01
C ASP A 152 -10.35 -61.04 -8.53
N ILE A 153 -11.22 -60.36 -9.28
CA ILE A 153 -11.28 -60.46 -10.76
C ILE A 153 -10.00 -59.95 -11.40
N GLU A 154 -9.42 -58.85 -10.91
CA GLU A 154 -8.15 -58.32 -11.42
C GLU A 154 -6.95 -59.22 -11.10
N GLU A 155 -6.94 -59.84 -9.94
CA GLU A 155 -5.94 -60.85 -9.56
C GLU A 155 -6.09 -62.10 -10.41
N CYS A 156 -7.32 -62.60 -10.60
CA CYS A 156 -7.61 -63.71 -11.50
C CYS A 156 -7.23 -63.39 -12.95
N ARG A 157 -7.50 -62.17 -13.45
CA ARG A 157 -7.03 -61.71 -14.77
C ARG A 157 -5.51 -61.59 -14.85
N ARG A 158 -4.82 -61.26 -13.76
CA ARG A 158 -3.35 -61.25 -13.72
C ARG A 158 -2.79 -62.67 -13.77
N ASP A 159 -3.38 -63.60 -13.03
CA ASP A 159 -2.94 -64.99 -13.01
C ASP A 159 -3.29 -65.73 -14.31
N LEU A 160 -4.46 -65.49 -14.89
CA LEU A 160 -4.81 -65.99 -16.23
C LEU A 160 -3.82 -65.48 -17.29
N ARG A 161 -3.41 -64.20 -17.24
CA ARG A 161 -2.36 -63.67 -18.12
C ARG A 161 -1.01 -64.36 -17.91
N ARG A 162 -0.64 -64.69 -16.66
CA ARG A 162 0.58 -65.46 -16.35
C ARG A 162 0.51 -66.89 -16.87
N LEU A 163 -0.68 -67.49 -16.93
CA LEU A 163 -0.94 -68.80 -17.50
C LEU A 163 -1.10 -68.78 -19.04
N GLY A 164 -0.88 -67.63 -19.68
CA GLY A 164 -0.89 -67.50 -21.14
C GLY A 164 -2.27 -67.21 -21.75
N TRP A 165 -3.29 -66.91 -20.94
CA TRP A 165 -4.60 -66.50 -21.44
C TRP A 165 -4.59 -65.01 -21.83
N THR A 166 -4.77 -64.73 -23.12
CA THR A 166 -4.81 -63.36 -23.67
C THR A 166 -6.20 -62.75 -23.80
N GLY A 167 -7.25 -63.46 -23.35
CA GLY A 167 -8.61 -62.94 -23.13
C GLY A 167 -9.27 -62.32 -24.36
N ASP A 168 -9.90 -63.15 -25.20
CA ASP A 168 -11.07 -62.73 -25.98
C ASP A 168 -12.34 -62.84 -25.11
#